data_AF-A0AAV3Q5M3-F1
#
_entry.id   AF-A0AAV3Q5M3-F1
#
_cell.length_a   1.000
_cell.length_b   1.000
_cell.length_c   1.000
_cell.angle_alpha   90.00
_cell.angle_beta   90.00
_cell.angle_gamma   90.00
#
_symmetry.space_group_name_H-M   'P 1'
#
loop_
_entity.id
_entity.type
_entity.pdbx_description
1 polymer ?
#
loop_
_entity_poly.entity_id
_entity_poly.type
_entity_poly.pdbx_seq_one_letter_code
_entity_poly.pdbx_strand_id
1 'polypeptide(L)' 'MCTDFTNLNKACPKDNYSLPCLGRLVDGSAGHEVFDLLDASRGYHQILLDTDDQEKTAFITEYDLYC' A
#
# COMPACT_ATOMS: atom_id res chain seq x y z
N MET A 1 2.15 14.90 5.23
CA MET A 1 0.74 15.23 4.89
C MET A 1 -0.07 13.97 5.04
N CYS A 2 -1.24 14.03 5.67
CA CYS A 2 -2.13 12.88 5.82
C CYS A 2 -3.45 13.24 5.15
N THR A 3 -3.86 12.46 4.17
CA THR A 3 -5.11 12.65 3.42
C THR A 3 -6.16 11.70 3.97
N ASP A 4 -7.34 12.23 4.31
CA ASP A 4 -8.44 11.40 4.81
C ASP A 4 -9.20 10.70 3.67
N PHE A 5 -8.81 9.46 3.40
CA PHE A 5 -9.48 8.58 2.43
C PHE A 5 -10.55 7.68 3.06
N THR A 6 -11.05 7.96 4.28
CA THR A 6 -11.99 7.07 4.99
C THR A 6 -13.23 6.73 4.16
N ASN A 7 -13.83 7.72 3.49
CA ASN A 7 -15.01 7.48 2.67
C ASN A 7 -14.69 6.78 1.36
N LEU A 8 -13.55 7.12 0.73
CA LEU A 8 -13.05 6.44 -0.47
C LEU A 8 -12.81 4.96 -0.19
N ASN A 9 -12.08 4.64 0.89
CA ASN A 9 -11.77 3.28 1.31
C ASN A 9 -13.01 2.44 1.63
N LYS A 10 -14.12 3.05 2.06
CA LYS A 10 -15.41 2.37 2.27
C LYS A 10 -16.13 2.05 0.96
N ALA A 11 -15.97 2.88 -0.06
CA ALA A 11 -16.58 2.71 -1.38
C ALA A 11 -15.78 1.75 -2.27
N CYS A 12 -14.46 1.68 -2.09
CA CYS A 12 -13.60 0.77 -2.85
C CYS A 12 -13.87 -0.70 -2.51
N PRO A 13 -13.95 -1.58 -3.53
CA PRO A 13 -13.88 -3.02 -3.31
C PRO A 13 -12.61 -3.38 -2.56
N LYS A 14 -12.72 -4.28 -1.58
CA LYS A 14 -11.53 -4.83 -0.92
C LYS A 14 -10.78 -5.75 -1.88
N ASP A 15 -9.46 -5.70 -1.83
CA ASP A 15 -8.64 -6.68 -2.54
C ASP A 15 -8.83 -8.09 -1.94
N ASN A 16 -8.50 -9.09 -2.76
CA ASN A 16 -8.53 -10.50 -2.35
C ASN A 16 -7.11 -11.04 -2.06
N TYR A 17 -6.13 -10.15 -1.86
CA TYR A 17 -4.75 -10.54 -1.58
C TYR A 17 -4.57 -10.75 -0.09
N SER A 18 -4.84 -11.98 0.35
CA SER A 18 -4.59 -12.38 1.73
C SER A 18 -3.11 -12.25 2.08
N LEU A 19 -2.82 -11.53 3.17
CA LEU A 19 -1.48 -11.48 3.73
C LEU A 19 -1.02 -12.91 4.10
N PRO A 20 0.23 -13.27 3.79
CA PRO A 20 0.76 -14.58 4.17
C PRO A 20 0.73 -14.75 5.69
N CYS A 21 0.37 -15.95 6.14
CA CYS A 21 0.45 -16.30 7.55
C CYS A 21 1.90 -16.20 8.03
N LEU A 22 2.12 -15.54 9.17
CA LEU A 22 3.46 -15.34 9.75
C LEU A 22 4.20 -16.67 9.96
N GLY A 23 3.50 -17.71 10.44
CA GLY A 23 4.11 -19.03 10.63
C GLY A 23 4.70 -19.59 9.34
N ARG A 24 4.00 -19.42 8.21
CA ARG A 24 4.49 -19.87 6.90
C ARG A 24 5.74 -19.10 6.46
N LEU A 25 5.86 -17.83 6.83
CA LEU A 25 7.07 -17.04 6.56
C LEU A 25 8.26 -17.50 7.41
N VAL A 26 8.02 -17.81 8.68
CA VAL A 26 9.05 -18.29 9.62
C VAL A 26 9.51 -19.72 9.26
N ASP A 27 8.58 -20.61 8.92
CA ASP A 27 8.92 -21.96 8.49
C ASP A 27 9.72 -21.94 7.18
N GLY A 28 9.39 -21.02 6.27
CA GLY A 28 10.11 -20.81 5.02
C GLY A 28 11.53 -20.26 5.20
N SER A 29 11.82 -19.60 6.32
CA SER A 29 13.14 -19.08 6.64
C SER A 29 14.00 -20.06 7.45
N ALA A 30 13.41 -21.12 8.00
CA ALA A 30 14.14 -22.12 8.77
C ALA A 30 15.33 -22.72 7.98
N GLY A 31 16.47 -22.88 8.66
CA GLY A 31 17.68 -23.46 8.06
C GLY A 31 18.59 -22.50 7.29
N HIS A 32 18.24 -21.21 7.19
CA HIS A 32 19.12 -20.18 6.63
C HIS A 32 19.91 -19.49 7.75
N GLU A 33 21.21 -19.27 7.51
CA GLU A 33 22.12 -18.68 8.50
C GLU A 33 22.25 -17.16 8.38
N VAL A 34 21.87 -16.59 7.23
CA VAL A 34 22.01 -15.17 6.91
C VAL A 34 20.72 -14.66 6.26
N PHE A 35 20.29 -13.47 6.65
CA PHE A 35 19.15 -12.76 6.09
C PHE A 35 19.51 -11.33 5.77
N ASP A 36 19.05 -10.86 4.62
CA ASP A 36 19.04 -9.45 4.27
C ASP A 36 17.61 -8.91 4.38
N LEU A 37 17.46 -7.80 5.10
CA LEU A 37 16.18 -7.11 5.21
C LEU A 37 16.17 -5.92 4.27
N LEU A 38 15.25 -5.94 3.30
CA LEU A 38 15.03 -4.83 2.39
C LEU A 38 13.90 -3.95 2.94
N ASP A 39 14.13 -2.63 2.96
CA ASP A 39 13.11 -1.66 3.36
C ASP A 39 12.25 -1.25 2.18
N ALA A 40 10.95 -1.56 2.27
CA ALA A 40 9.93 -1.14 1.33
C ALA A 40 8.99 -0.07 1.91
N SER A 41 9.43 0.69 2.93
CA SER A 41 8.64 1.71 3.63
C SER A 41 8.03 2.77 2.71
N ARG A 42 8.61 3.02 1.53
CA ARG A 42 8.08 3.96 0.52
C ARG A 42 7.40 3.27 -0.67
N GLY A 43 7.17 1.96 -0.61
CA GLY A 43 6.65 1.17 -1.73
C GLY A 43 5.33 1.70 -2.29
N TYR A 44 4.44 2.20 -1.43
CA TYR A 44 3.15 2.78 -1.84
C TYR A 44 3.29 4.03 -2.73
N HIS A 45 4.39 4.77 -2.65
CA HIS A 45 4.65 5.93 -3.52
C HIS A 45 5.34 5.56 -4.84
N GLN A 46 5.81 4.32 -4.98
CA GLN A 46 6.56 3.87 -6.16
C GLN A 46 5.68 3.10 -7.15
N ILE A 47 4.54 2.60 -6.68
CA ILE A 47 3.55 1.91 -7.52
C ILE A 47 2.70 2.96 -8.22
N LEU A 48 2.64 2.87 -9.55
CA LEU A 48 1.82 3.77 -10.36
C LEU A 48 0.34 3.43 -10.18
N LEU A 49 -0.48 4.47 -10.00
CA LEU A 49 -1.94 4.36 -10.07
C LEU A 49 -2.37 4.13 -11.52
N ASP A 50 -3.43 3.34 -11.69
CA ASP A 50 -4.11 3.26 -12.96
C ASP A 50 -4.61 4.66 -13.37
N THR A 51 -4.45 4.99 -14.64
CA THR A 51 -4.77 6.34 -15.16
C THR A 51 -6.24 6.70 -14.89
N ASP A 52 -7.14 5.72 -14.95
CA ASP A 52 -8.58 5.92 -14.74
C ASP A 52 -8.95 6.07 -13.25
N ASP A 53 -8.01 5.78 -12.34
CA ASP A 53 -8.20 5.84 -10.89
C ASP A 53 -7.51 7.06 -10.24
N GLN A 54 -6.61 7.77 -10.95
CA GLN A 54 -5.86 8.91 -10.40
C GLN A 54 -6.78 9.99 -9.82
N GLU A 55 -7.79 10.43 -10.59
CA GLU A 55 -8.75 11.45 -10.14
C GLU A 55 -9.56 11.03 -8.91
N LYS A 56 -9.73 9.72 -8.67
CA LYS A 56 -10.45 9.19 -7.50
C LYS A 56 -9.66 9.34 -6.21
N THR A 57 -8.33 9.50 -6.33
CA THR A 57 -7.41 9.74 -5.20
C THR A 57 -7.11 11.22 -4.97
N ALA A 58 -7.81 12.11 -5.68
CA ALA A 58 -7.60 13.54 -5.57
C ALA A 58 -7.88 14.07 -4.17
N PHE A 59 -7.12 15.08 -3.75
CA PHE A 59 -7.30 15.72 -2.45
C PHE A 59 -7.10 17.22 -2.53
N ILE A 60 -7.79 17.93 -1.65
CA ILE A 60 -7.79 19.39 -1.58
C ILE A 60 -6.86 19.82 -0.44
N THR A 61 -6.03 20.81 -0.72
CA THR A 61 -5.24 21.55 0.27
C THR A 61 -5.75 22.99 0.36
N GLU A 62 -5.19 23.80 1.25
CA GLU A 62 -5.52 25.24 1.32
C GLU A 62 -5.13 26.00 0.05
N TYR A 63 -4.27 25.43 -0.80
CA TYR A 63 -3.71 26.09 -1.98
C TYR A 63 -4.30 25.60 -3.29
N ASP A 64 -4.48 24.28 -3.42
CA ASP A 64 -4.90 23.67 -4.68
C ASP A 64 -5.47 22.25 -4.51
N LEU A 65 -6.04 21.74 -5.59
CA LEU A 65 -6.43 20.34 -5.81
C LEU A 65 -5.27 19.57 -6.47
N TYR A 66 -4.98 18.40 -5.95
CA TYR A 66 -3.94 17.51 -6.48
C TYR A 66 -4.53 16.16 -6.86
N CYS A 67 -4.10 15.60 -8.00
CA CYS A 67 -4.43 14.28 -8.52
C CYS A 67 -3.14 13.52 -8.86
#